data_AF-S4MG99-F1
#
_entry.id   AF-S4MG99-F1
#
_cell.length_a   1.000
_cell.length_b   1.000
_cell.length_c   1.000
_cell.angle_alpha   90.00
_cell.angle_beta   90.00
_cell.angle_gamma   90.00
#
_symmetry.space_group_name_H-M   'P 1'
#
loop_
_entity.id
_entity.type
_entity.pdbx_description
1 polymer ?
#
loop_
_entity_poly.entity_id
_entity_poly.type
_entity_poly.pdbx_seq_one_letter_code
_entity_poly.pdbx_strand_id
1 'polypeptide(L)'
;MSATSPTAVPSFRSRIGSDARSGYYAAPRRYRLHLALSCPRSLQLAVTHGLLGLGDTLPVMLLPAVPDAPGGGYRALRPLYEASWHQHSGPAAAPVLSDGWTGRIVSTHAPDIVRDLTRRFGGQGPDLHPRGAEEAIEGLDRLCEHGITATAQRAGQSDGDPAARDTALATLLRALDVLEWRFASQEYVLGSELRLADVQLWVTLVQLDTVHRHHLDAAAVHRITDHPRLWAYARRLAEHPAFGSRLDLDGIARRHHAHCRGREAAGAAVQIVDWAAYARREAWEPVRQPG
;
A
#
# COMPACT_ATOMS: atom_id res chain seq x y z
N MET A 1 -33.52 -21.93 17.38
CA MET A 1 -32.43 -21.05 17.86
C MET A 1 -31.86 -20.34 16.65
N SER A 2 -32.21 -19.07 16.48
CA SER A 2 -31.91 -18.29 15.27
C SER A 2 -30.40 -18.09 15.12
N ALA A 3 -29.87 -18.46 13.96
CA ALA A 3 -28.50 -18.15 13.58
C ALA A 3 -28.36 -16.63 13.46
N THR A 4 -27.61 -16.04 14.38
CA THR A 4 -27.18 -14.64 14.31
C THR A 4 -26.35 -14.45 13.05
N SER A 5 -26.81 -13.58 12.15
CA SER A 5 -26.05 -13.12 10.99
C SER A 5 -24.67 -12.61 11.45
N PRO A 6 -23.59 -12.80 10.67
CA PRO A 6 -22.28 -12.27 11.04
C PRO A 6 -22.38 -10.75 11.16
N THR A 7 -22.25 -10.24 12.38
CA THR A 7 -22.18 -8.80 12.65
C THR A 7 -21.00 -8.24 11.85
N ALA A 8 -21.28 -7.25 10.99
CA ALA A 8 -20.23 -6.58 10.22
C ALA A 8 -19.14 -6.08 11.17
N VAL A 9 -17.89 -6.44 10.89
CA VAL A 9 -16.74 -6.03 11.70
C VAL A 9 -16.68 -4.50 11.74
N PRO A 10 -16.64 -3.86 12.93
CA PRO A 10 -16.60 -2.41 13.04
C PRO A 10 -15.44 -1.80 12.25
N SER A 11 -15.73 -0.80 11.41
CA SER A 11 -14.72 -0.03 10.69
C SER A 11 -14.44 1.26 11.46
N PHE A 12 -13.19 1.46 11.89
CA PHE A 12 -12.76 2.70 12.53
C PHE A 12 -12.39 3.73 11.46
N ARG A 13 -13.15 4.83 11.40
CA ARG A 13 -12.99 5.89 10.38
C ARG A 13 -13.07 7.30 10.96
N SER A 14 -12.63 7.49 12.20
CA SER A 14 -12.49 8.85 12.75
C SER A 14 -11.38 9.61 12.03
N ARG A 15 -11.43 10.94 12.07
CA ARG A 15 -10.53 11.83 11.32
C ARG A 15 -9.76 12.75 12.26
N ILE A 16 -8.56 13.16 11.87
CA ILE A 16 -7.80 14.21 12.55
C ILE A 16 -8.34 15.57 12.07
N GLY A 17 -8.97 16.28 12.99
CA GLY A 17 -9.51 17.62 12.76
C GLY A 17 -8.48 18.74 12.86
N SER A 18 -8.94 19.96 12.58
CA SER A 18 -8.13 21.18 12.58
C SER A 18 -7.83 21.74 13.97
N ASP A 19 -8.65 21.38 14.95
CA ASP A 19 -8.63 22.01 16.27
C ASP A 19 -9.08 21.04 17.36
N ALA A 20 -8.87 21.45 18.62
CA ALA A 20 -9.14 20.63 19.79
C ALA A 20 -10.61 20.17 19.93
N ARG A 21 -11.58 20.87 19.33
CA ARG A 21 -13.01 20.51 19.42
C ARG A 21 -13.34 19.28 18.56
N SER A 22 -12.45 18.90 17.65
CA SER A 22 -12.59 17.71 16.81
C SER A 22 -12.35 16.39 17.57
N GLY A 23 -11.92 16.46 18.83
CA GLY A 23 -11.52 15.30 19.66
C GLY A 23 -10.13 14.78 19.29
N TYR A 24 -9.95 14.39 18.04
CA TYR A 24 -8.63 14.13 17.44
C TYR A 24 -8.17 15.38 16.68
N TYR A 25 -7.06 15.98 17.12
CA TYR A 25 -6.46 17.17 16.51
C TYR A 25 -4.97 16.97 16.34
N ALA A 26 -4.40 17.63 15.32
CA ALA A 26 -2.99 17.49 14.98
C ALA A 26 -2.10 17.90 16.16
N ALA A 27 -1.34 16.95 16.69
CA ALA A 27 -0.39 17.17 17.79
C ALA A 27 0.85 16.28 17.56
N PRO A 28 2.08 16.83 17.62
CA PRO A 28 3.30 16.04 17.52
C PRO A 28 3.35 14.94 18.58
N ARG A 29 3.82 13.76 18.18
CA ARG A 29 4.01 12.56 19.01
C ARG A 29 2.76 12.03 19.73
N ARG A 30 1.58 12.54 19.37
CA ARG A 30 0.30 12.00 19.84
C ARG A 30 -0.08 10.72 19.11
N TYR A 31 0.14 10.68 17.80
CA TYR A 31 -0.32 9.60 16.94
C TYR A 31 0.80 8.62 16.59
N ARG A 32 0.44 7.36 16.36
CA ARG A 32 1.35 6.30 15.91
C ARG A 32 0.71 5.50 14.79
N LEU A 33 1.49 5.24 13.73
CA LEU A 33 1.12 4.32 12.65
C LEU A 33 1.60 2.92 12.98
N HIS A 34 0.80 1.91 12.67
CA HIS A 34 1.17 0.50 12.75
C HIS A 34 1.06 -0.10 11.35
N LEU A 35 2.19 -0.48 10.76
CA LEU A 35 2.32 -0.80 9.34
C LEU A 35 3.02 -2.13 9.14
N ALA A 36 2.59 -2.92 8.16
CA ALA A 36 3.34 -4.07 7.66
C ALA A 36 3.84 -3.74 6.24
N LEU A 37 5.14 -3.53 6.04
CA LEU A 37 5.69 -3.07 4.75
C LEU A 37 5.45 -4.07 3.60
N SER A 38 5.20 -5.33 3.93
CA SER A 38 4.78 -6.39 3.01
C SER A 38 3.34 -6.22 2.47
N CYS A 39 2.53 -5.32 3.06
CA CYS A 39 1.18 -5.02 2.62
C CYS A 39 1.15 -3.73 1.77
N PRO A 40 0.55 -3.74 0.57
CA PRO A 40 0.57 -2.58 -0.34
C PRO A 40 0.05 -1.28 0.28
N ARG A 41 -1.08 -1.33 1.00
CA ARG A 41 -1.66 -0.13 1.64
C ARG A 41 -0.80 0.40 2.79
N SER A 42 -0.09 -0.47 3.50
CA SER A 42 0.89 -0.06 4.52
C SER A 42 2.15 0.52 3.89
N LEU A 43 2.61 -0.04 2.76
CA LEU A 43 3.74 0.51 2.00
C LEU A 43 3.42 1.91 1.45
N GLN A 44 2.21 2.13 0.90
CA GLN A 44 1.76 3.47 0.47
C GLN A 44 1.82 4.49 1.61
N LEU A 45 1.31 4.12 2.79
CA LEU A 45 1.38 4.96 4.00
C LEU A 45 2.82 5.21 4.45
N ALA A 46 3.67 4.19 4.39
CA ALA A 46 5.08 4.31 4.74
C ALA A 46 5.80 5.32 3.82
N VAL A 47 5.65 5.17 2.50
CA VAL A 47 6.24 6.09 1.53
C VAL A 47 5.71 7.50 1.73
N THR A 48 4.39 7.67 1.85
CA THR A 48 3.74 8.97 2.13
C THR A 48 4.32 9.61 3.40
N HIS A 49 4.43 8.85 4.48
CA HIS A 49 5.02 9.29 5.74
C HIS A 49 6.48 9.77 5.57
N GLY A 50 7.25 9.07 4.74
CA GLY A 50 8.64 9.46 4.43
C GLY A 50 8.72 10.74 3.61
N LEU A 51 7.89 10.88 2.59
CA LEU A 51 7.82 12.07 1.75
C LEU A 51 7.40 13.33 2.54
N LEU A 52 6.54 13.16 3.54
CA LEU A 52 6.11 14.24 4.42
C LEU A 52 7.09 14.53 5.57
N GLY A 53 8.19 13.78 5.71
CA GLY A 53 9.20 14.00 6.74
C GLY A 53 8.69 13.77 8.17
N LEU A 54 7.73 12.85 8.37
CA LEU A 54 6.98 12.76 9.64
C LEU A 54 7.66 11.94 10.76
N GLY A 55 8.91 11.49 10.57
CA GLY A 55 9.61 10.59 11.49
C GLY A 55 9.58 11.00 12.97
N ASP A 56 9.88 12.26 13.26
CA ASP A 56 9.93 12.78 14.64
C ASP A 56 8.54 13.13 15.21
N THR A 57 7.56 13.31 14.32
CA THR A 57 6.22 13.80 14.63
C THR A 57 5.23 12.66 14.83
N LEU A 58 5.34 11.59 14.03
CA LEU A 58 4.38 10.50 14.01
C LEU A 58 5.12 9.16 13.90
N PRO A 59 5.53 8.55 15.03
CA PRO A 59 6.28 7.31 15.02
C PRO A 59 5.54 6.16 14.29
N VAL A 60 6.33 5.28 13.67
CA VAL A 60 5.82 4.07 13.00
C VAL A 60 6.26 2.83 13.79
N MET A 61 5.30 1.98 14.15
CA MET A 61 5.54 0.61 14.57
C MET A 61 5.46 -0.29 13.34
N LEU A 62 6.54 -1.01 13.05
CA LEU A 62 6.54 -2.05 12.02
C LEU A 62 6.02 -3.36 12.61
N LEU A 63 5.07 -3.95 11.91
CA LEU A 63 4.50 -5.26 12.21
C LEU A 63 5.23 -6.34 11.41
N PRO A 64 5.14 -7.61 11.85
CA PRO A 64 5.69 -8.73 11.09
C PRO A 64 5.18 -8.74 9.65
N ALA A 65 6.01 -9.23 8.72
CA ALA A 65 5.62 -9.30 7.31
C ALA A 65 4.40 -10.22 7.06
N VAL A 66 4.25 -11.26 7.87
CA VAL A 66 3.14 -12.22 7.79
C VAL A 66 2.27 -12.03 9.03
N PRO A 67 0.94 -11.85 8.89
CA PRO A 67 0.02 -11.86 10.02
C PRO A 67 0.15 -13.12 10.88
N ASP A 68 0.24 -12.96 12.19
CA ASP A 68 0.48 -14.01 13.19
C ASP A 68 -0.79 -14.37 14.01
N ALA A 69 -1.95 -13.88 13.58
CA ALA A 69 -3.25 -14.11 14.18
C ALA A 69 -4.33 -14.50 13.13
N PRO A 70 -5.44 -15.11 13.57
CA PRO A 70 -6.53 -15.54 12.69
C PRO A 70 -7.07 -14.43 11.78
N GLY A 71 -7.55 -14.81 10.60
CA GLY A 71 -8.20 -13.90 9.65
C GLY A 71 -7.29 -12.84 9.04
N GLY A 72 -5.96 -13.03 9.09
CA GLY A 72 -4.99 -12.05 8.60
C GLY A 72 -4.71 -10.90 9.58
N GLY A 73 -4.97 -11.12 10.88
CA GLY A 73 -4.70 -10.14 11.93
C GLY A 73 -3.31 -10.27 12.54
N TYR A 74 -2.93 -9.26 13.32
CA TYR A 74 -1.68 -9.22 14.09
C TYR A 74 -1.99 -9.28 15.58
N ARG A 75 -1.31 -10.17 16.31
CA ARG A 75 -1.48 -10.30 17.77
C ARG A 75 -1.16 -9.00 18.49
N ALA A 76 -0.11 -8.30 18.04
CA ALA A 76 0.30 -7.00 18.58
C ALA A 76 -0.78 -5.91 18.49
N LEU A 77 -1.71 -6.01 17.53
CA LEU A 77 -2.80 -5.04 17.36
C LEU A 77 -4.05 -5.40 18.18
N ARG A 78 -4.17 -6.63 18.69
CA ARG A 78 -5.38 -7.10 19.39
C ARG A 78 -5.77 -6.19 20.57
N PRO A 79 -4.86 -5.79 21.48
CA PRO A 79 -5.24 -4.94 22.61
C PRO A 79 -5.79 -3.58 22.17
N LEU A 80 -5.23 -3.01 21.10
CA LEU A 80 -5.65 -1.72 20.56
C LEU A 80 -7.06 -1.78 19.93
N TYR A 81 -7.37 -2.87 19.24
CA TYR A 81 -8.72 -3.13 18.71
C TYR A 81 -9.74 -3.33 19.84
N GLU A 82 -9.39 -4.10 20.87
CA GLU A 82 -10.27 -4.35 22.03
C GLU A 82 -10.52 -3.09 22.86
N ALA A 83 -9.50 -2.24 23.02
CA ALA A 83 -9.64 -0.94 23.69
C ALA A 83 -10.54 0.05 22.93
N SER A 84 -10.68 -0.14 21.61
CA SER A 84 -11.48 0.71 20.73
C SER A 84 -12.88 0.16 20.51
N TRP A 85 -13.06 -1.16 20.59
CA TRP A 85 -14.35 -1.83 20.51
C TRP A 85 -14.34 -3.11 21.35
N HIS A 86 -15.17 -3.13 22.40
CA HIS A 86 -15.29 -4.28 23.29
C HIS A 86 -15.71 -5.54 22.51
N GLN A 87 -15.01 -6.65 22.76
CA GLN A 87 -15.22 -7.94 22.08
C GLN A 87 -15.14 -7.83 20.55
N HIS A 88 -14.16 -7.09 20.02
CA HIS A 88 -13.90 -7.03 18.59
C HIS A 88 -13.68 -8.44 18.00
N SER A 89 -14.66 -8.94 17.26
CA SER A 89 -14.70 -10.29 16.69
C SER A 89 -13.91 -10.45 15.39
N GLY A 90 -13.47 -9.34 14.78
CA GLY A 90 -12.72 -9.33 13.53
C GLY A 90 -11.21 -9.54 13.68
N PRO A 91 -10.49 -9.66 12.54
CA PRO A 91 -9.04 -9.63 12.54
C PRO A 91 -8.52 -8.23 12.90
N ALA A 92 -7.53 -8.18 13.80
CA ALA A 92 -6.81 -6.96 14.12
C ALA A 92 -5.80 -6.65 12.99
N ALA A 93 -6.27 -6.06 11.90
CA ALA A 93 -5.51 -5.89 10.65
C ALA A 93 -4.75 -4.56 10.59
N ALA A 94 -3.69 -4.52 9.78
CA ALA A 94 -2.97 -3.29 9.43
C ALA A 94 -3.44 -2.75 8.08
N PRO A 95 -3.31 -1.42 7.80
CA PRO A 95 -2.69 -0.39 8.64
C PRO A 95 -3.61 0.15 9.75
N VAL A 96 -3.01 0.66 10.83
CA VAL A 96 -3.73 1.34 11.92
C VAL A 96 -3.10 2.69 12.23
N LEU A 97 -3.94 3.73 12.35
CA LEU A 97 -3.60 4.99 13.00
C LEU A 97 -4.17 4.98 14.42
N SER A 98 -3.30 5.08 15.42
CA SER A 98 -3.66 5.08 16.84
C SER A 98 -3.36 6.41 17.50
N ASP A 99 -4.16 6.76 18.51
CA ASP A 99 -3.94 7.89 19.41
C ASP A 99 -3.33 7.39 20.71
N GLY A 100 -2.07 7.76 20.95
CA GLY A 100 -1.31 7.35 22.13
C GLY A 100 -1.84 7.96 23.43
N TRP A 101 -2.61 9.06 23.37
CA TRP A 101 -3.18 9.67 24.56
C TRP A 101 -4.45 8.95 25.04
N THR A 102 -5.27 8.48 24.11
CA THR A 102 -6.52 7.77 24.44
C THR A 102 -6.35 6.26 24.44
N GLY A 103 -5.25 5.73 23.88
CA GLY A 103 -5.02 4.30 23.72
C GLY A 103 -5.98 3.64 22.72
N ARG A 104 -6.56 4.43 21.80
CA ARG A 104 -7.60 3.99 20.86
C ARG A 104 -7.19 4.16 19.41
N ILE A 105 -7.89 3.43 18.55
CA ILE A 105 -7.80 3.55 17.09
C ILE A 105 -8.51 4.83 16.67
N VAL A 106 -7.80 5.64 15.88
CA VAL A 106 -8.38 6.77 15.15
C VAL A 106 -9.00 6.25 13.84
N SER A 107 -8.21 5.55 13.04
CA SER A 107 -8.66 5.03 11.75
C SER A 107 -7.90 3.78 11.34
N THR A 108 -8.59 2.89 10.64
CA THR A 108 -8.01 1.77 9.89
C THR A 108 -8.21 1.93 8.39
N HIS A 109 -8.76 3.07 7.94
CA HIS A 109 -9.01 3.34 6.53
C HIS A 109 -7.84 4.11 5.91
N ALA A 110 -7.00 3.42 5.15
CA ALA A 110 -5.76 3.98 4.60
C ALA A 110 -5.95 5.30 3.81
N PRO A 111 -6.98 5.46 2.94
CA PRO A 111 -7.22 6.73 2.26
C PRO A 111 -7.51 7.90 3.22
N ASP A 112 -8.30 7.67 4.27
CA ASP A 112 -8.57 8.69 5.30
C ASP A 112 -7.30 9.05 6.06
N ILE A 113 -6.50 8.05 6.44
CA ILE A 113 -5.23 8.24 7.13
C ILE A 113 -4.31 9.10 6.25
N VAL A 114 -4.06 8.72 5.00
CA VAL A 114 -3.20 9.48 4.08
C VAL A 114 -3.69 10.93 3.95
N ARG A 115 -4.99 11.13 3.76
CA ARG A 115 -5.58 12.47 3.63
C ARG A 115 -5.36 13.31 4.88
N ASP A 116 -5.48 12.71 6.06
CA ASP A 116 -5.22 13.39 7.33
C ASP A 116 -3.73 13.70 7.49
N LEU A 117 -2.83 12.78 7.17
CA LEU A 117 -1.38 13.02 7.22
C LEU A 117 -0.99 14.21 6.34
N THR A 118 -1.40 14.21 5.07
CA THR A 118 -1.04 15.27 4.12
C THR A 118 -1.63 16.62 4.53
N ARG A 119 -2.89 16.66 4.98
CA ARG A 119 -3.58 17.93 5.31
C ARG A 119 -3.22 18.50 6.67
N ARG A 120 -2.84 17.66 7.64
CA ARG A 120 -2.67 18.06 9.05
C ARG A 120 -1.22 18.12 9.50
N PHE A 121 -0.36 17.33 8.88
CA PHE A 121 1.07 17.26 9.23
C PHE A 121 1.99 17.56 8.04
N GLY A 122 1.46 17.82 6.85
CA GLY A 122 2.25 18.25 5.70
C GLY A 122 2.82 19.67 5.84
N GLY A 123 3.57 20.11 4.82
CA GLY A 123 4.09 21.48 4.71
C GLY A 123 5.62 21.61 4.65
N GLN A 124 6.38 20.54 4.93
CA GLN A 124 7.84 20.51 4.83
C GLN A 124 8.35 19.68 3.63
N GLY A 125 7.44 19.11 2.83
CA GLY A 125 7.72 18.25 1.68
C GLY A 125 6.77 18.53 0.50
N PRO A 126 6.74 17.66 -0.52
CA PRO A 126 5.84 17.83 -1.66
C PRO A 126 4.37 17.89 -1.25
N ASP A 127 3.57 18.69 -1.95
CA ASP A 127 2.12 18.68 -1.78
C ASP A 127 1.54 17.42 -2.46
N LEU A 128 1.44 16.35 -1.67
CA LEU A 128 0.98 15.06 -2.17
C LEU A 128 -0.52 15.03 -2.49
N HIS A 129 -1.30 15.97 -1.96
CA HIS A 129 -2.76 15.96 -2.08
C HIS A 129 -3.31 17.39 -2.16
N PRO A 130 -2.96 18.15 -3.23
CA PRO A 130 -3.43 19.51 -3.40
C PRO A 130 -4.95 19.56 -3.54
N ARG A 131 -5.55 20.69 -3.17
CA ARG A 131 -6.99 20.91 -3.34
C ARG A 131 -7.34 20.89 -4.82
N GLY A 132 -8.36 20.12 -5.20
CA GLY A 132 -8.81 19.96 -6.59
C GLY A 132 -8.18 18.76 -7.31
N ALA A 133 -7.20 18.08 -6.72
CA ALA A 133 -6.61 16.86 -7.30
C ALA A 133 -7.31 15.57 -6.86
N GLU A 134 -8.32 15.65 -5.98
CA GLU A 134 -9.09 14.51 -5.45
C GLU A 134 -9.51 13.53 -6.54
N GLU A 135 -10.23 14.01 -7.55
CA GLU A 135 -10.81 13.16 -8.59
C GLU A 135 -9.75 12.48 -9.45
N ALA A 136 -8.66 13.20 -9.76
CA ALA A 136 -7.55 12.66 -10.53
C ALA A 136 -6.78 11.58 -9.76
N ILE A 137 -6.54 11.79 -8.46
CA ILE A 137 -5.90 10.81 -7.57
C ILE A 137 -6.79 9.58 -7.42
N GLU A 138 -8.09 9.76 -7.17
CA GLU A 138 -9.04 8.66 -7.05
C GLU A 138 -9.20 7.90 -8.38
N GLY A 139 -9.17 8.60 -9.52
CA GLY A 139 -9.18 7.99 -10.85
C GLY A 139 -7.98 7.09 -11.07
N LEU A 140 -6.79 7.51 -10.61
CA LEU A 140 -5.60 6.68 -10.70
C LEU A 140 -5.62 5.50 -9.72
N ASP A 141 -6.09 5.68 -8.48
CA ASP A 141 -6.26 4.55 -7.54
C ASP A 141 -7.20 3.50 -8.13
N ARG A 142 -8.29 3.92 -8.78
CA ARG A 142 -9.19 3.01 -9.51
C ARG A 142 -8.51 2.29 -10.67
N LEU A 143 -7.69 3.00 -11.48
CA LEU A 143 -6.91 2.36 -12.56
C LEU A 143 -5.94 1.32 -11.99
N CYS A 144 -5.24 1.65 -10.92
CA CYS A 144 -4.30 0.75 -10.26
C CYS A 144 -5.01 -0.49 -9.70
N GLU A 145 -6.12 -0.30 -8.99
CA GLU A 145 -6.86 -1.40 -8.35
C GLU A 145 -7.57 -2.29 -9.38
N HIS A 146 -8.33 -1.70 -10.30
CA HIS A 146 -9.18 -2.46 -11.22
C HIS A 146 -8.47 -2.82 -12.53
N GLY A 147 -7.64 -1.91 -13.03
CA GLY A 147 -6.97 -2.06 -14.32
C GLY A 147 -5.68 -2.86 -14.25
N ILE A 148 -5.00 -2.89 -13.09
CA ILE A 148 -3.72 -3.57 -12.91
C ILE A 148 -3.81 -4.71 -11.89
N THR A 149 -4.10 -4.40 -10.61
CA THR A 149 -4.06 -5.41 -9.54
C THR A 149 -5.10 -6.51 -9.74
N ALA A 150 -6.37 -6.14 -9.93
CA ALA A 150 -7.45 -7.12 -10.08
C ALA A 150 -7.35 -7.92 -11.38
N THR A 151 -6.89 -7.30 -12.48
CA THR A 151 -6.69 -7.97 -13.77
C THR A 151 -5.49 -8.90 -13.75
N ALA A 152 -4.37 -8.50 -13.15
CA ALA A 152 -3.20 -9.36 -12.97
C ALA A 152 -3.53 -10.56 -12.06
N GLN A 153 -4.27 -10.33 -10.97
CA GLN A 153 -4.76 -11.42 -10.12
C GLN A 153 -5.68 -12.36 -10.90
N ARG A 154 -6.64 -11.85 -11.68
CA ARG A 154 -7.55 -12.67 -12.50
C ARG A 154 -6.79 -13.46 -13.57
N ALA A 155 -5.81 -12.85 -14.22
CA ALA A 155 -4.98 -13.51 -15.22
C ALA A 155 -4.09 -14.61 -14.62
N GLY A 156 -3.68 -14.47 -13.36
CA GLY A 156 -2.86 -15.46 -12.65
C GLY A 156 -3.63 -16.58 -11.93
N GLN A 157 -4.95 -16.68 -12.10
CA GLN A 157 -5.72 -17.75 -11.46
C GLN A 157 -5.43 -19.10 -12.11
N SER A 158 -4.96 -20.07 -11.31
CA SER A 158 -4.52 -21.39 -11.81
C SER A 158 -5.64 -22.22 -12.44
N ASP A 159 -6.90 -22.04 -12.01
CA ASP A 159 -8.07 -22.78 -12.51
C ASP A 159 -9.02 -21.89 -13.33
N GLY A 160 -8.50 -20.80 -13.91
CA GLY A 160 -9.29 -19.84 -14.69
C GLY A 160 -9.59 -20.32 -16.12
N ASP A 161 -10.73 -19.89 -16.67
CA ASP A 161 -11.05 -20.03 -18.09
C ASP A 161 -9.99 -19.29 -18.95
N PRO A 162 -9.37 -19.96 -19.95
CA PRO A 162 -8.41 -19.33 -20.85
C PRO A 162 -8.90 -18.02 -21.48
N ALA A 163 -10.18 -17.93 -21.88
CA ALA A 163 -10.73 -16.72 -22.48
C ALA A 163 -10.85 -15.57 -21.46
N ALA A 164 -11.23 -15.89 -20.22
CA ALA A 164 -11.23 -14.94 -19.11
C ALA A 164 -9.81 -14.45 -18.76
N ARG A 165 -8.80 -15.34 -18.79
CA ARG A 165 -7.38 -15.01 -18.61
C ARG A 165 -6.91 -14.05 -19.71
N ASP A 166 -7.17 -14.36 -20.97
CA ASP A 166 -6.75 -13.52 -22.11
C ASP A 166 -7.42 -12.14 -22.07
N THR A 167 -8.70 -12.07 -21.69
CA THR A 167 -9.43 -10.80 -21.51
C THR A 167 -8.85 -9.97 -20.36
N ALA A 168 -8.51 -10.60 -19.24
CA ALA A 168 -7.89 -9.94 -18.10
C ALA A 168 -6.50 -9.41 -18.48
N LEU A 169 -5.70 -10.21 -19.18
CA LEU A 169 -4.37 -9.82 -19.63
C LEU A 169 -4.41 -8.70 -20.66
N ALA A 170 -5.35 -8.73 -21.61
CA ALA A 170 -5.56 -7.62 -22.55
C ALA A 170 -5.95 -6.32 -21.82
N THR A 171 -6.72 -6.41 -20.75
CA THR A 171 -7.09 -5.24 -19.93
C THR A 171 -5.90 -4.71 -19.14
N LEU A 172 -5.09 -5.60 -18.55
CA LEU A 172 -3.85 -5.25 -17.89
C LEU A 172 -2.89 -4.52 -18.84
N LEU A 173 -2.60 -5.10 -20.00
CA LEU A 173 -1.67 -4.52 -20.98
C LEU A 173 -2.16 -3.16 -21.46
N ARG A 174 -3.45 -2.99 -21.76
CA ARG A 174 -4.01 -1.67 -22.11
C ARG A 174 -3.84 -0.63 -21.01
N ALA A 175 -3.97 -1.02 -19.74
CA ALA A 175 -3.74 -0.09 -18.63
C ALA A 175 -2.27 0.34 -18.55
N LEU A 176 -1.34 -0.57 -18.80
CA LEU A 176 0.09 -0.28 -18.86
C LEU A 176 0.44 0.58 -20.09
N ASP A 177 -0.14 0.33 -21.26
CA ASP A 177 0.03 1.13 -22.48
C ASP A 177 -0.37 2.60 -22.25
N VAL A 178 -1.50 2.82 -21.57
CA VAL A 178 -1.97 4.18 -21.22
C VAL A 178 -0.96 4.92 -20.33
N LEU A 179 -0.33 4.21 -19.39
CA LEU A 179 0.69 4.78 -18.50
C LEU A 179 2.01 5.00 -19.25
N GLU A 180 2.45 4.04 -20.06
CA GLU A 180 3.65 4.15 -20.91
C GLU A 180 3.57 5.35 -21.85
N TRP A 181 2.41 5.57 -22.49
CA TRP A 181 2.20 6.73 -23.34
C TRP A 181 2.22 8.04 -22.54
N ARG A 182 1.65 8.05 -21.33
CA ARG A 182 1.68 9.23 -20.45
C ARG A 182 3.10 9.65 -20.09
N PHE A 183 3.98 8.69 -19.80
CA PHE A 183 5.38 8.95 -19.47
C PHE A 183 6.25 9.31 -20.69
N ALA A 184 5.68 9.43 -21.89
CA ALA A 184 6.38 10.02 -23.03
C ALA A 184 6.55 11.54 -22.89
N SER A 185 5.68 12.21 -22.13
CA SER A 185 5.67 13.68 -22.01
C SER A 185 5.51 14.19 -20.57
N GLN A 186 5.21 13.32 -19.61
CA GLN A 186 5.03 13.71 -18.21
C GLN A 186 6.12 13.15 -17.34
N GLU A 187 6.56 13.98 -16.40
CA GLU A 187 7.52 13.56 -15.38
C GLU A 187 6.84 12.66 -14.35
N TYR A 188 5.68 13.06 -13.85
CA TYR A 188 4.88 12.33 -12.86
C TYR A 188 3.52 11.97 -13.43
N VAL A 189 2.83 11.04 -12.81
CA VAL A 189 1.60 10.45 -13.38
C VAL A 189 0.45 11.45 -13.51
N LEU A 190 0.49 12.57 -12.77
CA LEU A 190 -0.49 13.66 -12.87
C LEU A 190 0.16 15.00 -13.26
N GLY A 191 1.33 15.01 -13.91
CA GLY A 191 1.96 16.22 -14.43
C GLY A 191 3.44 16.37 -14.04
N SER A 192 3.82 17.53 -13.51
CA SER A 192 5.22 17.89 -13.24
C SER A 192 5.65 17.75 -11.78
N GLU A 193 4.74 17.34 -10.90
CA GLU A 193 5.02 17.25 -9.46
C GLU A 193 4.64 15.88 -8.92
N LEU A 194 5.43 15.40 -7.96
CA LEU A 194 5.15 14.17 -7.22
C LEU A 194 3.90 14.33 -6.37
N ARG A 195 2.92 13.44 -6.57
CA ARG A 195 1.66 13.40 -5.81
C ARG A 195 1.40 12.02 -5.22
N LEU A 196 0.34 11.91 -4.41
CA LEU A 196 -0.12 10.64 -3.87
C LEU A 196 -0.39 9.59 -4.96
N ALA A 197 -0.87 10.06 -6.11
CA ALA A 197 -1.05 9.28 -7.32
C ALA A 197 0.21 8.50 -7.72
N ASP A 198 1.39 9.13 -7.66
CA ASP A 198 2.67 8.48 -7.97
C ASP A 198 3.02 7.40 -6.95
N VAL A 199 2.73 7.63 -5.66
CA VAL A 199 2.92 6.64 -4.59
C VAL A 199 2.03 5.41 -4.81
N GLN A 200 0.77 5.63 -5.18
CA GLN A 200 -0.18 4.55 -5.48
C GLN A 200 0.29 3.71 -6.66
N LEU A 201 0.62 4.37 -7.78
CA LEU A 201 1.09 3.69 -8.98
C LEU A 201 2.39 2.92 -8.71
N TRP A 202 3.36 3.55 -8.05
CA TRP A 202 4.64 2.90 -7.76
C TRP A 202 4.45 1.63 -6.93
N VAL A 203 3.64 1.67 -5.87
CA VAL A 203 3.35 0.46 -5.07
C VAL A 203 2.66 -0.61 -5.91
N THR A 204 1.75 -0.23 -6.81
CA THR A 204 1.10 -1.17 -7.73
C THR A 204 2.10 -1.81 -8.70
N LEU A 205 3.06 -1.06 -9.23
CA LEU A 205 4.12 -1.61 -10.09
C LEU A 205 5.07 -2.53 -9.34
N VAL A 206 5.43 -2.18 -8.10
CA VAL A 206 6.18 -3.08 -7.21
C VAL A 206 5.42 -4.40 -7.05
N GLN A 207 4.12 -4.37 -6.71
CA GLN A 207 3.33 -5.61 -6.57
C GLN A 207 3.18 -6.38 -7.87
N LEU A 208 3.07 -5.69 -9.02
CA LEU A 208 3.00 -6.33 -10.32
C LEU A 208 4.25 -7.18 -10.57
N ASP A 209 5.43 -6.63 -10.30
CA ASP A 209 6.70 -7.33 -10.50
C ASP A 209 7.02 -8.31 -9.36
N THR A 210 6.82 -7.97 -8.09
CA THR A 210 7.26 -8.85 -6.98
C THR A 210 6.26 -9.94 -6.59
N VAL A 211 5.00 -9.82 -7.02
CA VAL A 211 3.91 -10.73 -6.60
C VAL A 211 3.17 -11.30 -7.79
N HIS A 212 2.61 -10.44 -8.64
CA HIS A 212 1.70 -10.90 -9.70
C HIS A 212 2.43 -11.61 -10.85
N ARG A 213 3.64 -11.18 -11.23
CA ARG A 213 4.41 -11.79 -12.32
C ARG A 213 4.62 -13.29 -12.14
N HIS A 214 4.76 -13.75 -10.89
CA HIS A 214 4.99 -15.16 -10.55
C HIS A 214 3.83 -16.07 -10.97
N HIS A 215 2.65 -15.49 -11.19
CA HIS A 215 1.45 -16.20 -11.61
C HIS A 215 1.10 -16.00 -13.09
N LEU A 216 1.89 -15.21 -13.82
CA LEU A 216 1.70 -14.95 -15.24
C LEU A 216 2.62 -15.84 -16.08
N ASP A 217 2.19 -16.21 -17.27
CA ASP A 217 3.03 -16.92 -18.22
C ASP A 217 4.19 -16.02 -18.73
N ALA A 218 5.26 -16.65 -19.21
CA ALA A 218 6.47 -15.92 -19.63
C ALA A 218 6.19 -14.94 -20.80
N ALA A 219 5.25 -15.26 -21.69
CA ALA A 219 4.89 -14.39 -22.82
C ALA A 219 4.12 -13.14 -22.35
N ALA A 220 3.27 -13.27 -21.34
CA ALA A 220 2.60 -12.17 -20.66
C ALA A 220 3.62 -11.26 -19.98
N VAL A 221 4.56 -11.84 -19.22
CA VAL A 221 5.60 -11.05 -18.52
C VAL A 221 6.50 -10.32 -19.52
N HIS A 222 6.86 -10.93 -20.65
CA HIS A 222 7.63 -10.25 -21.69
C HIS A 222 6.90 -9.03 -22.26
N ARG A 223 5.60 -9.13 -22.54
CA ARG A 223 4.81 -7.96 -22.96
C ARG A 223 4.71 -6.88 -21.88
N ILE A 224 4.72 -7.26 -20.60
CA ILE A 224 4.78 -6.29 -19.51
C ILE A 224 6.16 -5.58 -19.49
N THR A 225 7.25 -6.28 -19.82
CA THR A 225 8.59 -5.67 -19.91
C THR A 225 8.70 -4.64 -21.06
N ASP A 226 7.84 -4.72 -22.08
CA ASP A 226 7.81 -3.79 -23.23
C ASP A 226 7.27 -2.38 -22.91
N HIS A 227 7.26 -1.97 -21.64
CA HIS A 227 6.87 -0.63 -21.17
C HIS A 227 8.08 0.10 -20.55
N PRO A 228 9.10 0.45 -21.35
CA PRO A 228 10.38 0.92 -20.83
C PRO A 228 10.29 2.27 -20.10
N ARG A 229 9.41 3.19 -20.50
CA ARG A 229 9.25 4.48 -19.81
C ARG A 229 8.56 4.30 -18.47
N LEU A 230 7.55 3.44 -18.40
CA LEU A 230 6.87 3.07 -17.16
C LEU A 230 7.86 2.48 -16.15
N TRP A 231 8.70 1.54 -16.58
CA TRP A 231 9.70 0.94 -15.70
C TRP A 231 10.85 1.89 -15.36
N ALA A 232 11.22 2.80 -16.26
CA ALA A 232 12.18 3.88 -15.95
C ALA A 232 11.63 4.84 -14.89
N TYR A 233 10.35 5.22 -15.01
CA TYR A 233 9.64 6.00 -14.00
C TYR A 233 9.63 5.29 -12.64
N ALA A 234 9.33 3.98 -12.62
CA ALA A 234 9.29 3.19 -11.39
C ALA A 234 10.67 3.11 -10.69
N ARG A 235 11.74 2.92 -11.47
CA ARG A 235 13.13 2.93 -10.97
C ARG A 235 13.52 4.28 -10.39
N ARG A 236 13.23 5.38 -11.11
CA ARG A 236 13.54 6.73 -10.64
C ARG A 236 12.82 7.06 -9.32
N LEU A 237 11.57 6.62 -9.15
CA LEU A 237 10.90 6.74 -7.86
C LEU A 237 11.58 5.89 -6.79
N ALA A 238 12.02 4.67 -7.12
CA ALA A 238 12.74 3.80 -6.17
C ALA A 238 14.08 4.39 -5.70
N GLU A 239 14.77 5.18 -6.52
CA GLU A 239 15.99 5.91 -6.13
C GLU A 239 15.73 6.96 -5.04
N HIS A 240 14.51 7.49 -4.97
CA HIS A 240 14.14 8.45 -3.95
C HIS A 240 14.12 7.76 -2.57
N PRO A 241 14.80 8.30 -1.54
CA PRO A 241 14.94 7.63 -0.23
C PRO A 241 13.61 7.25 0.42
N ALA A 242 12.57 8.06 0.28
CA ALA A 242 11.25 7.74 0.85
C ALA A 242 10.55 6.52 0.23
N PHE A 243 10.98 6.06 -0.95
CA PHE A 243 10.41 4.91 -1.66
C PHE A 243 11.26 3.65 -1.44
N GLY A 244 12.46 3.59 -2.03
CA GLY A 244 13.30 2.39 -2.03
C GLY A 244 13.66 1.88 -0.64
N SER A 245 13.95 2.78 0.32
CA SER A 245 14.28 2.38 1.70
C SER A 245 13.14 1.73 2.47
N ARG A 246 11.90 1.84 1.98
CA ARG A 246 10.70 1.23 2.60
C ARG A 246 10.36 -0.13 2.00
N LEU A 247 11.11 -0.62 1.02
CA LEU A 247 10.88 -1.93 0.41
C LEU A 247 11.42 -3.06 1.28
N ASP A 248 10.50 -3.86 1.84
CA ASP A 248 10.80 -5.14 2.48
C ASP A 248 10.50 -6.27 1.48
N LEU A 249 11.41 -6.50 0.53
CA LEU A 249 11.22 -7.50 -0.54
C LEU A 249 11.06 -8.91 0.04
N ASP A 250 11.88 -9.27 1.03
CA ASP A 250 11.77 -10.55 1.71
C ASP A 250 10.42 -10.69 2.42
N GLY A 251 9.93 -9.64 3.07
CA GLY A 251 8.62 -9.62 3.70
C GLY A 251 7.47 -9.72 2.70
N ILE A 252 7.55 -9.03 1.57
CA ILE A 252 6.57 -9.15 0.48
C ILE A 252 6.53 -10.60 -0.01
N ALA A 253 7.69 -11.21 -0.28
CA ALA A 253 7.79 -12.60 -0.72
C ALA A 253 7.22 -13.57 0.33
N ARG A 254 7.63 -13.46 1.59
CA ARG A 254 7.10 -14.30 2.69
C ARG A 254 5.59 -14.17 2.84
N ARG A 255 5.06 -12.95 2.77
CA ARG A 255 3.62 -12.69 2.86
C ARG A 255 2.88 -13.33 1.70
N HIS A 256 3.38 -13.17 0.49
CA HIS A 256 2.82 -13.78 -0.70
C HIS A 256 2.80 -15.31 -0.57
N HIS A 257 3.93 -15.94 -0.26
CA HIS A 257 4.01 -17.40 -0.10
C HIS A 257 3.05 -17.94 0.97
N ALA A 258 2.92 -17.24 2.11
CA ALA A 258 2.01 -17.66 3.18
C ALA A 258 0.51 -17.62 2.79
N HIS A 259 0.13 -16.80 1.80
CA HIS A 259 -1.27 -16.65 1.35
C HIS A 259 -1.51 -17.21 -0.06
N CYS A 260 -0.45 -17.58 -0.77
CA CYS A 260 -0.52 -18.11 -2.11
C CYS A 260 -1.11 -19.52 -2.08
N ARG A 261 -2.18 -19.72 -2.86
CA ARG A 261 -2.79 -21.04 -3.10
C ARG A 261 -2.66 -21.50 -4.55
N GLY A 262 -1.99 -20.70 -5.39
CA GLY A 262 -1.82 -20.94 -6.82
C GLY A 262 -0.51 -21.64 -7.15
N ARG A 263 -0.38 -22.08 -8.40
CA ARG A 263 0.88 -22.58 -8.96
C ARG A 263 1.67 -21.42 -9.55
N GLU A 264 2.94 -21.32 -9.19
CA GLU A 264 3.85 -20.39 -9.87
C GLU A 264 4.05 -20.84 -11.33
N ALA A 265 3.96 -19.87 -12.23
CA ALA A 265 4.18 -20.05 -13.66
C ALA A 265 5.64 -19.71 -14.03
N ALA A 266 6.04 -20.07 -15.25
CA ALA A 266 7.38 -19.80 -15.77
C ALA A 266 7.76 -18.29 -15.78
N GLY A 267 6.79 -17.38 -15.66
CA GLY A 267 7.04 -15.93 -15.56
C GLY A 267 7.87 -15.50 -14.34
N ALA A 268 8.00 -16.35 -13.31
CA ALA A 268 8.87 -16.09 -12.16
C ALA A 268 10.35 -15.86 -12.53
N ALA A 269 10.82 -16.42 -13.65
CA ALA A 269 12.21 -16.31 -14.09
C ALA A 269 12.56 -14.95 -14.72
N VAL A 270 11.55 -14.17 -15.14
CA VAL A 270 11.78 -12.87 -15.81
C VAL A 270 11.62 -11.75 -14.80
N GLN A 271 12.75 -11.27 -14.27
CA GLN A 271 12.76 -10.10 -13.38
C GLN A 271 12.71 -8.82 -14.20
N ILE A 272 11.73 -7.96 -13.93
CA ILE A 272 11.55 -6.71 -14.68
C ILE A 272 12.46 -5.61 -14.12
N VAL A 273 12.43 -5.41 -12.80
CA VAL A 273 13.25 -4.43 -12.11
C VAL A 273 14.08 -5.12 -11.02
N ASP A 274 15.36 -4.73 -10.92
CA ASP A 274 16.18 -5.09 -9.77
C ASP A 274 15.84 -4.22 -8.55
N TRP A 275 14.72 -4.53 -7.89
CA TRP A 275 14.28 -3.80 -6.70
C TRP A 275 15.29 -3.89 -5.54
N ALA A 276 16.11 -4.95 -5.49
CA ALA A 276 17.08 -5.15 -4.42
C ALA A 276 18.16 -4.05 -4.42
N ALA A 277 18.47 -3.46 -5.57
CA ALA A 277 19.38 -2.33 -5.69
C ALA A 277 18.88 -1.06 -4.96
N TYR A 278 17.56 -0.94 -4.75
CA TYR A 278 16.94 0.24 -4.11
C TYR A 278 16.54 0.00 -2.66
N ALA A 279 16.33 -1.26 -2.27
CA ALA A 279 16.06 -1.66 -0.90
C ALA A 279 17.30 -1.41 -0.02
N ARG A 280 17.37 -0.23 0.62
CA ARG A 280 18.48 0.09 1.53
C ARG A 280 18.42 -0.82 2.76
N ARG A 281 19.57 -1.42 3.11
CA ARG A 281 19.78 -2.29 4.30
C ARG A 281 19.81 -1.53 5.63
N GLU A 282 19.75 -0.21 5.63
CA GLU A 282 19.65 0.55 6.88
C GLU A 282 18.25 0.37 7.42
N ALA A 283 18.15 -0.48 8.45
CA ALA A 283 16.91 -0.72 9.17
C ALA A 283 16.29 0.63 9.50
N TRP A 284 15.07 0.86 8.99
CA TRP A 284 14.13 1.74 9.65
C TRP A 284 14.08 1.26 11.10
N GLU A 285 14.82 1.91 12.01
CA GLU A 285 14.88 1.48 13.40
C GLU A 285 13.51 1.79 14.02
N PRO A 286 12.71 0.77 14.36
CA PRO A 286 11.51 1.04 15.12
C PRO A 286 11.97 1.58 16.49
N VAL A 287 11.40 2.70 16.91
CA VAL A 287 11.55 3.15 18.30
C VAL A 287 11.12 2.01 19.21
N ARG A 288 12.08 1.39 19.91
CA ARG A 288 11.80 0.32 20.88
C ARG A 288 10.83 0.91 21.92
N GLN A 289 9.75 0.17 22.22
CA GLN A 289 8.89 0.55 23.34
C GLN A 289 9.72 0.55 24.63
N PRO A 290 9.65 1.58 25.48
CA PRO A 290 10.08 1.41 26.86
C PRO A 290 9.12 0.40 27.50
N GLY A 291 9.69 -0.62 28.13
CA GLY A 291 8.95 -1.65 28.88
C GLY A 291 8.31 -1.12 30.15
#